data_AF-A0A978SY14-F1
#
_entry.id   AF-A0A978SY14-F1
#
_cell.length_a   1.000
_cell.length_b   1.000
_cell.length_c   1.000
_cell.angle_alpha   90.00
_cell.angle_beta   90.00
_cell.angle_gamma   90.00
#
_symmetry.space_group_name_H-M   'P 1'
#
loop_
_entity.id
_entity.type
_entity.pdbx_description
1 polymer ?
#
loop_
_entity_poly.entity_id
_entity_poly.type
_entity_poly.pdbx_seq_one_letter_code
_entity_poly.pdbx_strand_id
1 'polypeptide(L)'
;MTVWNTRSQRTEAADYRYAITKLQNSDYFRATELIADYYLKLGEEENYLKIRQANLKNEKQYIELANYWLKKGEQKKYIATLEAGVTYLLKECREPQVGFDFLRAAAKPSVLLQSLADYYELKGECENLCRILMAIAEYSGVTFDLYQQIKNTCALAKQWQQLQPKLLTLAARNSEVLAQIYLAQADWVAALQLARQQPDDERLQVLVAEGIKEYHPREAIEIYEQLVERYIKLQSRDTPTESLCDRYRTAARHATAIKSIYLSILKEPDIWQQYIDNLRQRYSRYRALQEEFRRL
;
A
#
# COMPACT_ATOMS: atom_id res chain seq x y z
N MET A 1 -22.36 44.00 27.68
CA MET A 1 -22.76 42.81 26.89
C MET A 1 -22.23 41.48 27.47
N THR A 2 -21.88 41.39 28.75
CA THR A 2 -21.15 40.24 29.31
C THR A 2 -22.03 39.24 30.09
N VAL A 3 -23.27 39.60 30.41
CA VAL A 3 -24.13 38.82 31.36
C VAL A 3 -24.86 37.65 30.67
N TRP A 4 -25.14 37.75 29.38
CA TRP A 4 -25.85 36.70 28.62
C TRP A 4 -24.98 35.46 28.36
N ASN A 5 -23.65 35.61 28.29
CA ASN A 5 -22.72 34.51 28.02
C ASN A 5 -22.58 33.57 29.24
N THR A 6 -22.56 34.12 30.45
CA THR A 6 -22.39 33.36 31.70
C THR A 6 -23.57 32.47 32.07
N ARG A 7 -24.81 32.79 31.65
CA ARG A 7 -25.99 31.97 31.96
C ARG A 7 -26.07 30.73 31.07
N SER A 8 -25.69 30.86 29.80
CA SER A 8 -25.64 29.74 28.84
C SER A 8 -24.57 28.72 29.19
N GLN A 9 -23.40 29.16 29.69
CA GLN A 9 -22.31 28.26 30.08
C GLN A 9 -22.64 27.42 31.33
N ARG A 10 -23.44 27.95 32.26
CA ARG A 10 -23.82 27.24 33.49
C ARG A 10 -24.82 26.10 33.23
N THR A 11 -25.76 26.29 32.31
CA THR A 11 -26.70 25.24 31.92
C THR A 11 -25.97 24.10 31.20
N GLU A 12 -25.03 24.43 30.31
CA GLU A 12 -24.26 23.45 29.56
C GLU A 12 -23.39 22.55 30.48
N ALA A 13 -22.75 23.13 31.50
CA ALA A 13 -21.96 22.36 32.46
C ALA A 13 -22.82 21.38 33.30
N ALA A 14 -24.05 21.78 33.67
CA ALA A 14 -24.97 20.91 34.39
C ALA A 14 -25.45 19.75 33.52
N ASP A 15 -25.71 20.01 32.23
CA ASP A 15 -26.10 19.00 31.26
C ASP A 15 -25.00 17.95 31.06
N TYR A 16 -23.73 18.37 30.98
CA TYR A 16 -22.60 17.44 30.90
C TYR A 16 -22.45 16.57 32.15
N ARG A 17 -22.60 17.14 33.35
CA ARG A 17 -22.53 16.35 34.61
C ARG A 17 -23.68 15.34 34.71
N TYR A 18 -24.88 15.75 34.29
CA TYR A 18 -26.04 14.84 34.22
C TYR A 18 -25.78 13.70 33.23
N ALA A 19 -25.26 14.01 32.04
CA ALA A 19 -24.92 13.02 31.02
C ALA A 19 -23.85 12.05 31.52
N ILE A 20 -22.79 12.52 32.19
CA ILE A 20 -21.76 11.69 32.81
C ILE A 20 -22.39 10.70 33.81
N THR A 21 -23.25 11.18 34.71
CA THR A 21 -23.92 10.35 35.72
C THR A 21 -24.80 9.27 35.09
N LYS A 22 -25.50 9.60 34.00
CA LYS A 22 -26.32 8.62 33.26
C LYS A 22 -25.46 7.59 32.54
N LEU A 23 -24.37 8.02 31.90
CA LEU A 23 -23.48 7.13 31.17
C LEU A 23 -22.70 6.19 32.10
N GLN A 24 -22.30 6.65 33.30
CA GLN A 24 -21.63 5.82 34.31
C GLN A 24 -22.47 4.63 34.78
N ASN A 25 -23.80 4.75 34.71
CA ASN A 25 -24.75 3.71 35.10
C ASN A 25 -25.35 2.97 33.88
N SER A 26 -24.76 3.12 32.69
CA SER A 26 -25.27 2.52 31.46
C SER A 26 -24.31 1.47 30.90
N ASP A 27 -24.86 0.45 30.25
CA ASP A 27 -24.08 -0.54 29.49
C ASP A 27 -23.78 -0.07 28.05
N TYR A 28 -23.88 1.23 27.79
CA TYR A 28 -23.63 1.76 26.46
C TYR A 28 -22.16 1.57 26.08
N PHE A 29 -21.90 0.89 24.97
CA PHE A 29 -20.55 0.45 24.57
C PHE A 29 -19.55 1.60 24.34
N ARG A 30 -20.00 2.86 24.20
CA ARG A 30 -19.15 4.06 24.08
C ARG A 30 -19.27 5.01 25.28
N ALA A 31 -19.85 4.57 26.40
CA ALA A 31 -20.04 5.41 27.58
C ALA A 31 -18.72 6.05 28.03
N THR A 32 -17.64 5.26 28.11
CA THR A 32 -16.32 5.72 28.52
C THR A 32 -15.74 6.81 27.61
N GLU A 33 -15.97 6.72 26.29
CA GLU A 33 -15.51 7.74 25.33
C GLU A 33 -16.24 9.06 25.54
N LEU A 34 -17.56 9.00 25.64
CA LEU A 34 -18.39 10.19 25.84
C LEU A 34 -18.12 10.86 27.19
N ILE A 35 -17.93 10.06 28.25
CA ILE A 35 -17.58 10.59 29.58
C ILE A 35 -16.24 11.35 29.52
N ALA A 36 -15.22 10.80 28.85
CA ALA A 36 -13.94 11.49 28.70
C ALA A 36 -14.11 12.82 27.95
N ASP A 37 -14.84 12.83 26.84
CA ASP A 37 -15.12 14.05 26.08
C ASP A 37 -15.84 15.12 26.92
N TYR A 38 -16.81 14.72 27.74
CA TYR A 38 -17.51 15.65 28.64
C TYR A 38 -16.60 16.21 29.75
N TYR A 39 -15.73 15.39 30.35
CA TYR A 39 -14.74 15.91 31.30
C TYR A 39 -13.79 16.93 30.66
N LEU A 40 -13.37 16.68 29.41
CA LEU A 40 -12.54 17.63 28.68
C LEU A 40 -13.27 18.96 28.41
N LYS A 41 -14.56 18.92 28.04
CA LYS A 41 -15.39 20.13 27.85
C LYS A 41 -15.65 20.90 29.15
N LEU A 42 -15.71 20.20 30.28
CA LEU A 42 -15.85 20.79 31.62
C LEU A 42 -14.53 21.38 32.15
N GLY A 43 -13.40 21.15 31.48
CA GLY A 43 -12.08 21.52 31.99
C GLY A 43 -11.57 20.64 33.13
N GLU A 44 -12.19 19.48 33.35
CA GLU A 44 -11.80 18.52 34.40
C GLU A 44 -10.72 17.56 33.88
N GLU A 45 -9.53 18.10 33.70
CA GLU A 45 -8.43 17.41 33.01
C GLU A 45 -7.97 16.14 33.74
N GLU A 46 -7.95 16.13 35.06
CA GLU A 46 -7.56 14.96 35.85
C GLU A 46 -8.50 13.77 35.60
N ASN A 47 -9.81 14.03 35.57
CA ASN A 47 -10.83 13.01 35.29
C ASN A 47 -10.73 12.50 33.84
N TYR A 48 -10.53 13.42 32.88
CA TYR A 48 -10.27 13.07 31.48
C TYR A 48 -9.06 12.13 31.36
N LEU A 49 -7.93 12.51 31.93
CA LEU A 49 -6.68 11.74 31.86
C LEU A 49 -6.82 10.38 32.51
N LYS A 50 -7.42 10.31 33.70
CA LYS A 50 -7.68 9.05 34.41
C LYS A 50 -8.47 8.06 33.55
N ILE A 51 -9.54 8.53 32.91
CA ILE A 51 -10.36 7.67 32.05
C ILE A 51 -9.61 7.29 30.77
N ARG A 52 -8.98 8.25 30.10
CA ARG A 52 -8.37 7.99 28.80
C ARG A 52 -7.13 7.10 28.92
N GLN A 53 -6.30 7.28 29.95
CA GLN A 53 -5.15 6.40 30.22
C GLN A 53 -5.56 4.97 30.61
N ALA A 54 -6.67 4.81 31.34
CA ALA A 54 -7.20 3.49 31.69
C ALA A 54 -7.87 2.77 30.50
N ASN A 55 -8.16 3.48 29.41
CA ASN A 55 -8.95 2.96 28.29
C ASN A 55 -8.32 3.32 26.93
N LEU A 56 -7.08 2.88 26.71
CA LEU A 56 -6.39 2.92 25.43
C LEU A 56 -6.51 1.56 24.74
N LYS A 57 -7.57 1.36 23.97
CA LYS A 57 -7.96 0.09 23.33
C LYS A 57 -7.97 0.15 21.81
N ASN A 58 -7.71 1.31 21.21
CA ASN A 58 -7.62 1.44 19.75
C ASN A 58 -6.82 2.68 19.37
N GLU A 59 -6.42 2.75 18.10
CA GLU A 59 -5.61 3.84 17.53
C GLU A 59 -6.18 5.22 17.82
N LYS A 60 -7.49 5.40 17.63
CA LYS A 60 -8.18 6.69 17.82
C LYS A 60 -7.95 7.23 19.23
N GLN A 61 -8.01 6.36 20.24
CA GLN A 61 -7.85 6.75 21.64
C GLN A 61 -6.41 7.19 21.97
N TYR A 62 -5.41 6.54 21.35
CA TYR A 62 -4.02 6.99 21.44
C TYR A 62 -3.81 8.35 20.77
N ILE A 63 -4.39 8.56 19.58
CA ILE A 63 -4.31 9.82 18.84
C ILE A 63 -4.97 10.96 19.63
N GLU A 64 -6.15 10.73 20.22
CA GLU A 64 -6.82 11.73 21.05
C GLU A 64 -5.97 12.16 22.24
N LEU A 65 -5.38 11.20 22.96
CA LEU A 65 -4.51 11.49 24.10
C LEU A 65 -3.22 12.20 23.67
N ALA A 66 -2.63 11.79 22.55
CA ALA A 66 -1.47 12.45 21.99
C ALA A 66 -1.81 13.92 21.64
N ASN A 67 -2.91 14.16 20.92
CA ASN A 67 -3.35 15.50 20.56
C ASN A 67 -3.64 16.38 21.78
N TYR A 68 -4.14 15.79 22.88
CA TYR A 68 -4.27 16.50 24.15
C TYR A 68 -2.90 17.00 24.65
N TRP A 69 -1.88 16.13 24.70
CA TRP A 69 -0.53 16.54 25.10
C TRP A 69 0.12 17.56 24.17
N LEU A 70 -0.10 17.42 22.86
CA LEU A 70 0.37 18.38 21.87
C LEU A 70 -0.20 19.78 22.13
N LYS A 71 -1.52 19.89 22.38
CA LYS A 71 -2.19 21.15 22.73
C LYS A 71 -1.67 21.77 24.03
N LYS A 72 -1.19 20.95 24.95
CA LYS A 72 -0.56 21.40 26.21
C LYS A 72 0.91 21.80 26.06
N GLY A 73 1.52 21.63 24.88
CA GLY A 73 2.95 21.84 24.67
C GLY A 73 3.83 20.75 25.30
N GLU A 74 3.23 19.65 25.76
CA GLU A 74 3.89 18.55 26.47
C GLU A 74 4.50 17.54 25.49
N GLN A 75 5.50 17.98 24.73
CA GLN A 75 6.06 17.23 23.60
C GLN A 75 6.54 15.82 23.98
N LYS A 76 7.20 15.65 25.14
CA LYS A 76 7.67 14.33 25.59
C LYS A 76 6.51 13.35 25.80
N LYS A 77 5.40 13.82 26.37
CA LYS A 77 4.20 12.99 26.59
C LYS A 77 3.47 12.69 25.29
N TYR A 78 3.45 13.64 24.36
CA TYR A 78 2.93 13.44 23.01
C TYR A 78 3.64 12.27 22.31
N ILE A 79 4.97 12.31 22.22
CA ILE A 79 5.76 11.25 21.57
C ILE A 79 5.63 9.92 22.31
N ALA A 80 5.73 9.92 23.65
CA ALA A 80 5.56 8.70 24.45
C ALA A 80 4.18 8.05 24.23
N THR A 81 3.12 8.85 24.08
CA THR A 81 1.77 8.35 23.81
C THR A 81 1.68 7.72 22.43
N LEU A 82 2.27 8.34 21.42
CA LEU A 82 2.32 7.76 20.08
C LEU A 82 3.12 6.43 20.09
N GLU A 83 4.32 6.40 20.67
CA GLU A 83 5.13 5.17 20.74
C GLU A 83 4.40 4.01 21.44
N ALA A 84 3.69 4.31 22.53
CA ALA A 84 2.85 3.32 23.20
C ALA A 84 1.74 2.78 22.28
N GLY A 85 1.13 3.65 21.48
CA GLY A 85 0.10 3.25 20.53
C GLY A 85 0.66 2.46 19.33
N VAL A 86 1.86 2.77 18.83
CA VAL A 86 2.53 1.93 17.80
C VAL A 86 2.80 0.53 18.35
N THR A 87 3.30 0.46 19.58
CA THR A 87 3.54 -0.82 20.26
C THR A 87 2.26 -1.63 20.37
N TYR A 88 1.15 -1.00 20.74
CA TYR A 88 -0.17 -1.61 20.77
C TYR A 88 -0.59 -2.11 19.38
N LEU A 89 -0.53 -1.25 18.35
CA LEU A 89 -0.91 -1.60 16.98
C LEU A 89 -0.13 -2.79 16.42
N LEU A 90 1.19 -2.80 16.60
CA LEU A 90 2.03 -3.90 16.11
C LEU A 90 1.77 -5.20 16.87
N LYS A 91 1.40 -5.14 18.15
CA LYS A 91 1.00 -6.32 18.92
C LYS A 91 -0.31 -6.90 18.37
N GLU A 92 -1.34 -6.08 18.21
CA GLU A 92 -2.63 -6.48 17.64
C GLU A 92 -2.48 -7.03 16.21
N CYS A 93 -1.55 -6.49 15.42
CA CYS A 93 -1.28 -7.01 14.08
C CYS A 93 -0.63 -8.39 14.04
N ARG A 94 0.13 -8.77 15.08
CA ARG A 94 0.87 -10.05 15.15
C ARG A 94 0.03 -11.19 15.70
N GLU A 95 -1.03 -10.90 16.44
CA GLU A 95 -1.95 -11.94 16.89
C GLU A 95 -2.75 -12.43 15.66
N PRO A 96 -2.68 -13.73 15.32
CA PRO A 96 -3.37 -14.29 14.16
C PRO A 96 -4.88 -14.28 14.43
N GLN A 97 -5.52 -13.15 14.16
CA GLN A 97 -6.96 -13.06 14.00
C GLN A 97 -7.28 -13.87 12.73
N VAL A 98 -7.69 -15.12 12.95
CA VAL A 98 -8.05 -16.10 11.93
C VAL A 98 -9.00 -15.44 10.90
N GLY A 99 -8.49 -15.14 9.71
CA GLY A 99 -9.35 -14.93 8.53
C GLY A 99 -9.30 -13.59 7.78
N PHE A 100 -8.46 -12.60 8.12
CA PHE A 100 -8.51 -11.27 7.44
C PHE A 100 -7.18 -10.66 6.97
N ASP A 101 -6.14 -11.45 6.74
CA ASP A 101 -4.87 -10.94 6.20
C ASP A 101 -5.02 -10.22 4.84
N PHE A 102 -6.03 -10.59 4.04
CA PHE A 102 -6.29 -9.97 2.75
C PHE A 102 -6.95 -8.58 2.82
N LEU A 103 -7.59 -8.20 3.95
CA LEU A 103 -8.20 -6.88 4.10
C LEU A 103 -7.21 -5.78 4.50
N ARG A 104 -5.99 -6.14 4.95
CA ARG A 104 -4.98 -5.15 5.39
C ARG A 104 -4.32 -4.39 4.24
N ALA A 105 -4.24 -4.98 3.04
CA ALA A 105 -3.66 -4.31 1.87
C ALA A 105 -4.45 -3.08 1.39
N ALA A 106 -5.70 -2.91 1.85
CA ALA A 106 -6.54 -1.73 1.59
C ALA A 106 -6.78 -0.88 2.85
N ALA A 107 -6.09 -1.17 3.96
CA ALA A 107 -6.26 -0.43 5.21
C ALA A 107 -5.72 0.99 5.05
N LYS A 108 -6.48 1.98 5.55
CA LYS A 108 -6.03 3.37 5.61
C LYS A 108 -4.69 3.43 6.35
N PRO A 109 -3.74 4.29 5.93
CA PRO A 109 -2.49 4.48 6.64
C PRO A 109 -2.79 4.89 8.09
N SER A 110 -2.08 4.28 9.03
CA SER A 110 -2.20 4.63 10.44
C SER A 110 -1.76 6.07 10.64
N VAL A 111 -2.69 6.91 11.11
CA VAL A 111 -2.42 8.33 11.41
C VAL A 111 -1.37 8.43 12.51
N LEU A 112 -1.38 7.47 13.43
CA LEU A 112 -0.38 7.35 14.48
C LEU A 112 1.02 7.10 13.89
N LEU A 113 1.20 6.03 13.09
CA LEU A 113 2.51 5.76 12.49
C LEU A 113 3.00 6.92 11.62
N GLN A 114 2.11 7.55 10.84
CA GLN A 114 2.47 8.70 10.03
C GLN A 114 2.91 9.90 10.89
N SER A 115 2.18 10.20 11.97
CA SER A 115 2.53 11.31 12.86
C SER A 115 3.92 11.13 13.50
N LEU A 116 4.31 9.90 13.83
CA LEU A 116 5.67 9.62 14.32
C LEU A 116 6.72 9.69 13.22
N ALA A 117 6.41 9.23 12.00
CA ALA A 117 7.31 9.35 10.87
C ALA A 117 7.62 10.83 10.58
N ASP A 118 6.58 11.66 10.44
CA ASP A 118 6.71 13.11 10.21
C ASP A 118 7.53 13.78 11.33
N TYR A 119 7.31 13.35 12.58
CA TYR A 119 8.07 13.86 13.72
C TYR A 119 9.57 13.56 13.62
N TYR A 120 9.93 12.29 13.40
CA TYR A 120 11.34 11.88 13.34
C TYR A 120 12.03 12.39 12.08
N GLU A 121 11.30 12.55 10.98
CA GLU A 121 11.79 13.20 9.76
C GLU A 121 12.14 14.66 10.03
N LEU A 122 11.23 15.42 10.65
CA LEU A 122 11.46 16.83 11.01
C LEU A 122 12.64 17.00 11.98
N LYS A 123 12.87 16.02 12.86
CA LYS A 123 14.00 16.02 13.79
C LYS A 123 15.31 15.54 13.18
N GLY A 124 15.29 14.97 11.98
CA GLY A 124 16.47 14.36 11.36
C GLY A 124 16.93 13.09 12.08
N GLU A 125 16.06 12.43 12.85
CA GLU A 125 16.38 11.21 13.59
C GLU A 125 16.20 9.97 12.69
N CYS A 126 17.16 9.76 11.78
CA CYS A 126 17.05 8.73 10.74
C CYS A 126 16.86 7.30 11.29
N GLU A 127 17.47 6.95 12.43
CA GLU A 127 17.29 5.62 13.04
C GLU A 127 15.85 5.39 13.49
N ASN A 128 15.25 6.36 14.19
CA ASN A 128 13.88 6.28 14.62
C ASN A 128 12.91 6.32 13.44
N LEU A 129 13.18 7.18 12.44
CA LEU A 129 12.38 7.21 11.22
C LEU A 129 12.42 5.87 10.49
N CYS A 130 13.60 5.27 10.31
CA CYS A 130 13.76 3.96 9.69
C CYS A 130 12.94 2.88 10.43
N ARG A 131 12.99 2.85 11.77
CA ARG A 131 12.16 1.94 12.58
C ARG A 131 10.67 2.15 12.34
N ILE A 132 10.19 3.40 12.31
CA ILE A 132 8.76 3.69 12.11
C ILE A 132 8.31 3.38 10.67
N LEU A 133 9.11 3.69 9.65
CA LEU A 133 8.79 3.32 8.27
C LEU A 133 8.73 1.79 8.08
N MET A 134 9.62 1.04 8.74
CA MET A 134 9.53 -0.43 8.79
C MET A 134 8.24 -0.89 9.48
N ALA A 135 7.79 -0.22 10.54
CA ALA A 135 6.51 -0.51 11.18
C ALA A 135 5.32 -0.21 10.25
N ILE A 136 5.37 0.85 9.45
CA ILE A 136 4.38 1.13 8.39
C ILE A 136 4.34 -0.02 7.39
N ALA A 137 5.50 -0.46 6.89
CA ALA A 137 5.61 -1.59 5.97
C ALA A 137 5.02 -2.89 6.57
N GLU A 138 5.26 -3.16 7.86
CA GLU A 138 4.66 -4.30 8.57
C GLU A 138 3.13 -4.17 8.72
N TYR A 139 2.64 -2.95 8.94
CA TYR A 139 1.23 -2.67 9.24
C TYR A 139 0.34 -2.62 7.99
N SER A 140 0.70 -1.80 7.00
CA SER A 140 -0.10 -1.54 5.80
C SER A 140 0.39 -2.28 4.55
N GLY A 141 1.54 -2.96 4.64
CA GLY A 141 2.21 -3.55 3.48
C GLY A 141 3.21 -2.60 2.82
N VAL A 142 4.02 -3.16 1.92
CA VAL A 142 5.08 -2.44 1.21
C VAL A 142 4.53 -1.89 -0.11
N THR A 143 4.73 -0.60 -0.35
CA THR A 143 4.62 0.02 -1.67
C THR A 143 6.03 0.34 -2.18
N PHE A 144 6.17 0.57 -3.49
CA PHE A 144 7.48 0.92 -4.05
C PHE A 144 8.00 2.27 -3.54
N ASP A 145 7.14 3.27 -3.37
CA ASP A 145 7.50 4.56 -2.79
C ASP A 145 7.98 4.42 -1.35
N LEU A 146 7.26 3.64 -0.53
CA LEU A 146 7.67 3.36 0.85
C LEU A 146 8.99 2.59 0.88
N TYR A 147 9.20 1.64 -0.03
CA TYR A 147 10.48 0.95 -0.16
C TYR A 147 11.64 1.92 -0.46
N GLN A 148 11.46 2.88 -1.38
CA GLN A 148 12.50 3.88 -1.68
C GLN A 148 12.76 4.78 -0.48
N GLN A 149 11.70 5.21 0.21
CA GLN A 149 11.82 6.00 1.44
C GLN A 149 12.62 5.25 2.51
N ILE A 150 12.26 3.98 2.79
CA ILE A 150 12.97 3.13 3.75
C ILE A 150 14.43 2.94 3.32
N LYS A 151 14.69 2.62 2.04
CA LYS A 151 16.05 2.43 1.53
C LYS A 151 16.93 3.64 1.80
N ASN A 152 16.44 4.83 1.44
CA ASN A 152 17.20 6.07 1.59
C ASN A 152 17.42 6.42 3.06
N THR A 153 16.37 6.38 3.88
CA THR A 153 16.46 6.68 5.32
C THR A 153 17.36 5.69 6.05
N CYS A 154 17.19 4.39 5.83
CA CYS A 154 17.98 3.37 6.51
C CYS A 154 19.42 3.29 6.00
N ALA A 155 19.70 3.75 4.77
CA ALA A 155 21.07 3.93 4.29
C ALA A 155 21.79 5.06 5.05
N LEU A 156 21.11 6.20 5.29
CA LEU A 156 21.64 7.28 6.13
C LEU A 156 21.89 6.82 7.57
N ALA A 157 20.99 5.98 8.10
CA ALA A 157 21.14 5.36 9.41
C ALA A 157 22.15 4.19 9.45
N LYS A 158 22.77 3.81 8.32
CA LYS A 158 23.71 2.67 8.20
C LYS A 158 23.13 1.32 8.63
N GLN A 159 21.81 1.15 8.52
CA GLN A 159 21.09 -0.07 8.90
C GLN A 159 20.52 -0.83 7.68
N TRP A 160 20.67 -0.28 6.47
CA TRP A 160 20.06 -0.84 5.25
C TRP A 160 20.41 -2.31 5.02
N GLN A 161 21.69 -2.70 5.13
CA GLN A 161 22.10 -4.09 4.86
C GLN A 161 21.42 -5.10 5.79
N GLN A 162 21.13 -4.72 7.04
CA GLN A 162 20.46 -5.58 8.01
C GLN A 162 18.96 -5.69 7.76
N LEU A 163 18.32 -4.58 7.34
CA LEU A 163 16.86 -4.50 7.23
C LEU A 163 16.33 -4.89 5.85
N GLN A 164 17.15 -4.79 4.81
CA GLN A 164 16.75 -5.11 3.43
C GLN A 164 16.12 -6.52 3.29
N PRO A 165 16.70 -7.62 3.82
CA PRO A 165 16.12 -8.95 3.65
C PRO A 165 14.71 -9.06 4.26
N LYS A 166 14.49 -8.41 5.40
CA LYS A 166 13.19 -8.36 6.06
C LYS A 166 12.17 -7.59 5.22
N LEU A 167 12.58 -6.44 4.66
CA LEU A 167 11.71 -5.64 3.81
C LEU A 167 11.33 -6.38 2.52
N LEU A 168 12.27 -7.08 1.89
CA LEU A 168 11.99 -7.91 0.71
C LEU A 168 11.01 -9.06 1.04
N THR A 169 11.13 -9.66 2.23
CA THR A 169 10.18 -10.66 2.70
C THR A 169 8.76 -10.10 2.86
N LEU A 170 8.63 -8.86 3.34
CA LEU A 170 7.34 -8.17 3.41
C LEU A 170 6.80 -7.83 2.02
N ALA A 171 7.66 -7.34 1.12
CA ALA A 171 7.31 -7.00 -0.26
C ALA A 171 6.86 -8.22 -1.07
N ALA A 172 7.37 -9.42 -0.78
CA ALA A 172 6.99 -10.66 -1.47
C ALA A 172 5.51 -11.04 -1.35
N ARG A 173 4.75 -10.38 -0.46
CA ARG A 173 3.28 -10.49 -0.40
C ARG A 173 2.57 -9.84 -1.58
N ASN A 174 3.26 -8.97 -2.33
CA ASN A 174 2.77 -8.32 -3.54
C ASN A 174 3.83 -8.46 -4.64
N SER A 175 3.60 -9.36 -5.59
CA SER A 175 4.54 -9.66 -6.68
C SER A 175 4.84 -8.45 -7.56
N GLU A 176 3.86 -7.58 -7.79
CA GLU A 176 4.05 -6.36 -8.59
C GLU A 176 5.04 -5.41 -7.90
N VAL A 177 4.89 -5.15 -6.61
CA VAL A 177 5.82 -4.32 -5.83
C VAL A 177 7.21 -4.96 -5.77
N LEU A 178 7.28 -6.28 -5.56
CA LEU A 178 8.56 -6.99 -5.54
C LEU A 178 9.28 -6.89 -6.89
N ALA A 179 8.56 -7.01 -8.01
CA ALA A 179 9.12 -6.81 -9.34
C ALA A 179 9.65 -5.38 -9.53
N GLN A 180 8.89 -4.35 -9.12
CA GLN A 180 9.35 -2.95 -9.17
C GLN A 180 10.65 -2.76 -8.38
N ILE A 181 10.77 -3.41 -7.22
CA ILE A 181 11.99 -3.38 -6.42
C ILE A 181 13.17 -4.02 -7.16
N TYR A 182 13.01 -5.22 -7.72
CA TYR A 182 14.07 -5.89 -8.47
C TYR A 182 14.51 -5.08 -9.70
N LEU A 183 13.55 -4.54 -10.45
CA LEU A 183 13.83 -3.68 -11.61
C LEU A 183 14.61 -2.42 -11.20
N ALA A 184 14.21 -1.76 -10.10
CA ALA A 184 14.91 -0.58 -9.60
C ALA A 184 16.30 -0.87 -9.04
N GLN A 185 16.57 -2.12 -8.65
CA GLN A 185 17.89 -2.60 -8.23
C GLN A 185 18.73 -3.13 -9.40
N ALA A 186 18.20 -3.13 -10.62
CA ALA A 186 18.79 -3.81 -11.78
C ALA A 186 19.04 -5.31 -11.57
N ASP A 187 18.25 -5.95 -10.69
CA ASP A 187 18.25 -7.41 -10.51
C ASP A 187 17.29 -8.07 -11.52
N TRP A 188 17.72 -8.05 -12.78
CA TRP A 188 16.93 -8.56 -13.91
C TRP A 188 16.63 -10.05 -13.78
N VAL A 189 17.56 -10.81 -13.20
CA VAL A 189 17.42 -12.26 -13.00
C VAL A 189 16.29 -12.55 -12.03
N ALA A 190 16.23 -11.85 -10.89
CA ALA A 190 15.16 -12.02 -9.92
C ALA A 190 13.80 -11.56 -10.48
N ALA A 191 13.75 -10.45 -11.22
CA ALA A 191 12.54 -9.97 -11.88
C ALA A 191 11.99 -10.99 -12.90
N LEU A 192 12.86 -11.53 -13.76
CA LEU A 192 12.50 -12.57 -14.73
C LEU A 192 12.04 -13.87 -14.05
N GLN A 193 12.72 -14.28 -12.98
CA GLN A 193 12.35 -15.47 -12.22
C GLN A 193 10.96 -15.31 -11.59
N LEU A 194 10.67 -14.13 -11.03
CA LEU A 194 9.37 -13.81 -10.44
C LEU A 194 8.25 -13.86 -11.49
N ALA A 195 8.47 -13.28 -12.67
CA ALA A 195 7.53 -13.37 -13.79
C ALA A 195 7.30 -14.84 -14.19
N ARG A 196 8.35 -15.65 -14.34
CA ARG A 196 8.22 -17.08 -14.70
C ARG A 196 7.45 -17.92 -13.69
N GLN A 197 7.48 -17.55 -12.40
CA GLN A 197 6.73 -18.23 -11.35
C GLN A 197 5.22 -17.91 -11.39
N GLN A 198 4.83 -16.81 -12.03
CA GLN A 198 3.45 -16.35 -12.12
C GLN A 198 3.08 -16.04 -13.58
N PRO A 199 3.13 -17.03 -14.48
CA PRO A 199 2.88 -16.84 -15.91
C PRO A 199 1.46 -16.35 -16.22
N ASP A 200 0.53 -16.56 -15.29
CA ASP A 200 -0.87 -16.18 -15.45
C ASP A 200 -1.16 -14.72 -15.09
N ASP A 201 -0.26 -14.02 -14.39
CA ASP A 201 -0.43 -12.62 -14.01
C ASP A 201 0.09 -11.69 -15.12
N GLU A 202 -0.81 -11.25 -16.02
CA GLU A 202 -0.45 -10.36 -17.12
C GLU A 202 0.19 -9.05 -16.63
N ARG A 203 -0.32 -8.46 -15.53
CA ARG A 203 0.19 -7.16 -15.07
C ARG A 203 1.65 -7.27 -14.67
N LEU A 204 1.98 -8.33 -13.94
CA LEU A 204 3.35 -8.66 -13.57
C LEU A 204 4.22 -8.95 -14.81
N GLN A 205 3.74 -9.75 -15.76
CA GLN A 205 4.48 -10.05 -17.00
C GLN A 205 4.83 -8.76 -17.77
N VAL A 206 3.83 -7.90 -17.98
CA VAL A 206 4.01 -6.64 -18.72
C VAL A 206 4.95 -5.70 -17.97
N LEU A 207 4.80 -5.57 -16.65
CA LEU A 207 5.69 -4.76 -15.83
C LEU A 207 7.16 -5.19 -15.98
N VAL A 208 7.44 -6.49 -15.88
CA VAL A 208 8.79 -7.03 -16.00
C VAL A 208 9.32 -6.85 -17.42
N ALA A 209 8.55 -7.22 -18.45
CA ALA A 209 8.98 -7.08 -19.84
C ALA A 209 9.29 -5.63 -20.21
N GLU A 210 8.44 -4.69 -19.79
CA GLU A 210 8.65 -3.26 -20.02
C GLU A 210 9.88 -2.73 -19.28
N GLY A 211 10.09 -3.17 -18.03
CA GLY A 211 11.22 -2.75 -17.21
C GLY A 211 12.58 -3.23 -17.70
N ILE A 212 12.62 -4.38 -18.41
CA ILE A 212 13.89 -4.97 -18.87
C ILE A 212 14.18 -4.73 -20.35
N LYS A 213 13.22 -4.30 -21.17
CA LYS A 213 13.34 -4.32 -22.65
C LYS A 213 14.56 -3.58 -23.22
N GLU A 214 15.07 -2.57 -22.53
CA GLU A 214 16.25 -1.81 -22.99
C GLU A 214 17.57 -2.59 -22.76
N TYR A 215 17.62 -3.40 -21.71
CA TYR A 215 18.83 -4.12 -21.30
C TYR A 215 18.79 -5.61 -21.68
N HIS A 216 17.59 -6.20 -21.72
CA HIS A 216 17.27 -7.59 -22.03
C HIS A 216 16.11 -7.67 -23.04
N PRO A 217 16.29 -7.11 -24.26
CA PRO A 217 15.22 -7.03 -25.26
C PRO A 217 14.67 -8.39 -25.70
N ARG A 218 15.51 -9.43 -25.74
CA ARG A 218 15.09 -10.77 -26.20
C ARG A 218 14.19 -11.44 -25.17
N GLU A 219 14.55 -11.37 -23.90
CA GLU A 219 13.75 -11.90 -22.80
C GLU A 219 12.41 -11.13 -22.66
N ALA A 220 12.42 -9.82 -22.90
CA ALA A 220 11.18 -9.04 -22.97
C ALA A 220 10.27 -9.50 -24.13
N ILE A 221 10.85 -9.73 -25.31
CA ILE A 221 10.12 -10.28 -26.47
C ILE A 221 9.51 -11.64 -26.10
N GLU A 222 10.28 -12.56 -25.51
CA GLU A 222 9.77 -13.88 -25.10
C GLU A 222 8.54 -13.79 -24.18
N ILE A 223 8.55 -12.85 -23.22
CA ILE A 223 7.38 -12.62 -22.34
C ILE A 223 6.18 -12.14 -23.16
N TYR A 224 6.36 -11.14 -24.04
CA TYR A 224 5.27 -10.64 -24.86
C TYR A 224 4.75 -11.70 -25.86
N GLU A 225 5.63 -12.54 -26.43
CA GLU A 225 5.25 -13.65 -27.31
C GLU A 225 4.33 -14.63 -26.57
N GLN A 226 4.67 -14.98 -25.32
CA GLN A 226 3.82 -15.82 -24.47
C GLN A 226 2.46 -15.18 -24.21
N LEU A 227 2.40 -13.87 -23.96
CA LEU A 227 1.15 -13.14 -23.78
C LEU A 227 0.30 -13.11 -25.06
N VAL A 228 0.91 -12.85 -26.23
CA VAL A 228 0.25 -12.89 -27.54
C VAL A 228 -0.39 -14.27 -27.76
N GLU A 229 0.42 -15.32 -27.64
CA GLU A 229 -0.02 -16.71 -27.83
C GLU A 229 -1.13 -17.10 -26.84
N ARG A 230 -1.03 -16.68 -25.57
CA ARG A 230 -2.06 -16.93 -24.54
C ARG A 230 -3.39 -16.29 -24.95
N TYR A 231 -3.38 -15.00 -25.30
CA TYR A 231 -4.60 -14.28 -25.66
C TYR A 231 -5.26 -14.82 -26.93
N ILE A 232 -4.48 -15.36 -27.88
CA ILE A 232 -5.01 -16.05 -29.05
C ILE A 232 -5.64 -17.40 -28.67
N LYS A 233 -4.99 -18.17 -27.78
CA LYS A 233 -5.43 -19.54 -27.37
C LYS A 233 -6.59 -19.58 -26.38
N LEU A 234 -6.86 -18.51 -25.64
CA LEU A 234 -7.97 -18.42 -24.67
C LEU A 234 -9.38 -18.64 -25.29
N GLN A 235 -9.46 -18.84 -26.60
CA GLN A 235 -10.64 -19.14 -27.38
C GLN A 235 -11.48 -20.37 -26.92
N SER A 236 -10.94 -21.24 -26.08
CA SER A 236 -11.49 -22.58 -25.80
C SER A 236 -12.20 -22.75 -24.45
N ARG A 237 -12.35 -21.69 -23.64
CA ARG A 237 -13.04 -21.78 -22.34
C ARG A 237 -14.19 -20.78 -22.24
N ASP A 238 -15.38 -21.31 -21.92
CA ASP A 238 -16.66 -20.63 -21.64
C ASP A 238 -16.54 -19.56 -20.54
N THR A 239 -15.91 -18.43 -20.87
CA THR A 239 -15.81 -17.26 -20.00
C THR A 239 -16.69 -16.18 -20.63
N PRO A 240 -17.92 -15.96 -20.12
CA PRO A 240 -18.93 -15.14 -20.79
C PRO A 240 -18.68 -13.63 -20.74
N THR A 241 -17.57 -13.17 -20.17
CA THR A 241 -17.46 -11.79 -19.67
C THR A 241 -16.65 -10.86 -20.58
N GLU A 242 -15.82 -11.37 -21.49
CA GLU A 242 -15.03 -10.56 -22.42
C GLU A 242 -15.29 -10.98 -23.86
N SER A 243 -15.58 -9.99 -24.71
CA SER A 243 -15.76 -10.23 -26.14
C SER A 243 -14.47 -10.79 -26.76
N LEU A 244 -14.61 -11.78 -27.64
CA LEU A 244 -13.49 -12.35 -28.41
C LEU A 244 -12.63 -11.26 -29.08
N CYS A 245 -13.25 -10.15 -29.48
CA CYS A 245 -12.57 -9.00 -30.07
C CYS A 245 -11.60 -8.30 -29.12
N ASP A 246 -11.92 -8.21 -27.82
CA ASP A 246 -11.07 -7.53 -26.84
C ASP A 246 -9.80 -8.35 -26.54
N ARG A 247 -9.87 -9.68 -26.64
CA ARG A 247 -8.71 -10.57 -26.53
C ARG A 247 -7.73 -10.40 -27.69
N TYR A 248 -8.23 -10.34 -28.92
CA TYR A 248 -7.38 -10.10 -30.09
C TYR A 248 -6.78 -8.70 -30.11
N ARG A 249 -7.54 -7.69 -29.65
CA ARG A 249 -7.00 -6.35 -29.45
C ARG A 249 -5.87 -6.36 -28.42
N THR A 250 -6.02 -7.11 -27.32
CA THR A 250 -4.97 -7.27 -26.30
C THR A 250 -3.75 -8.00 -26.85
N ALA A 251 -3.93 -9.08 -27.64
CA ALA A 251 -2.85 -9.74 -28.34
C ALA A 251 -2.12 -8.79 -29.31
N ALA A 252 -2.85 -8.00 -30.10
CA ALA A 252 -2.25 -7.02 -31.01
C ALA A 252 -1.48 -5.91 -30.27
N ARG A 253 -1.95 -5.49 -29.08
CA ARG A 253 -1.22 -4.56 -28.21
C ARG A 253 0.14 -5.13 -27.79
N HIS A 254 0.19 -6.39 -27.37
CA HIS A 254 1.45 -7.06 -27.00
C HIS A 254 2.36 -7.26 -28.23
N ALA A 255 1.80 -7.60 -29.39
CA ALA A 255 2.56 -7.66 -30.64
C ALA A 255 3.12 -6.30 -31.07
N THR A 256 2.43 -5.19 -30.77
CA THR A 256 2.93 -3.83 -30.97
C THR A 256 4.16 -3.57 -30.10
N ALA A 257 4.17 -4.05 -28.85
CA ALA A 257 5.34 -3.94 -27.99
C ALA A 257 6.54 -4.69 -28.59
N ILE A 258 6.34 -5.93 -29.06
CA ILE A 258 7.37 -6.71 -29.77
C ILE A 258 7.91 -5.96 -30.99
N LYS A 259 7.02 -5.41 -31.84
CA LYS A 259 7.40 -4.56 -32.97
C LYS A 259 8.29 -3.40 -32.54
N SER A 260 7.93 -2.72 -31.47
CA SER A 260 8.70 -1.58 -30.96
C SER A 260 10.11 -1.99 -30.52
N ILE A 261 10.27 -3.16 -29.90
CA ILE A 261 11.58 -3.67 -29.48
C ILE A 261 12.45 -3.99 -30.70
N TYR A 262 11.93 -4.73 -31.68
CA TYR A 262 12.67 -5.06 -32.89
C TYR A 262 13.08 -3.82 -33.70
N LEU A 263 12.16 -2.86 -33.89
CA LEU A 263 12.43 -1.69 -34.73
C LEU A 263 13.22 -0.59 -34.02
N SER A 264 12.94 -0.34 -32.74
CA SER A 264 13.51 0.79 -32.02
C SER A 264 14.76 0.43 -31.22
N ILE A 265 14.84 -0.79 -30.67
CA ILE A 265 15.93 -1.22 -29.78
C ILE A 265 16.92 -2.10 -30.54
N LEU A 266 16.46 -3.21 -31.12
CA LEU A 266 17.34 -4.19 -31.79
C LEU A 266 17.76 -3.77 -33.21
N LYS A 267 16.97 -2.92 -33.88
CA LYS A 267 17.17 -2.50 -35.29
C LYS A 267 17.11 -3.68 -36.28
N GLU A 268 16.20 -4.63 -36.03
CA GLU A 268 16.02 -5.85 -36.80
C GLU A 268 14.61 -5.91 -37.46
N PRO A 269 14.33 -5.06 -38.46
CA PRO A 269 13.00 -5.01 -39.10
C PRO A 269 12.61 -6.29 -39.81
N ASP A 270 13.58 -7.01 -40.38
CA ASP A 270 13.33 -8.27 -41.10
C ASP A 270 12.85 -9.38 -40.16
N ILE A 271 13.38 -9.44 -38.94
CA ILE A 271 12.98 -10.43 -37.94
C ILE A 271 11.56 -10.14 -37.44
N TRP A 272 11.23 -8.86 -37.22
CA TRP A 272 9.84 -8.47 -36.93
C TRP A 272 8.88 -8.92 -38.04
N GLN A 273 9.25 -8.68 -39.30
CA GLN A 273 8.41 -9.04 -40.44
C GLN A 273 8.19 -10.56 -40.50
N GLN A 274 9.24 -11.34 -40.31
CA GLN A 274 9.15 -12.81 -40.24
C GLN A 274 8.25 -13.28 -39.09
N TYR A 275 8.38 -12.67 -37.91
CA TYR A 275 7.56 -12.99 -36.74
C TYR A 275 6.07 -12.75 -37.00
N ILE A 276 5.70 -11.55 -37.49
CA ILE A 276 4.29 -11.22 -37.71
C ILE A 276 3.67 -12.03 -38.86
N ASP A 277 4.45 -12.35 -39.90
CA ASP A 277 3.97 -13.18 -41.01
C ASP A 277 3.76 -14.64 -40.58
N ASN A 278 4.62 -15.19 -39.72
CA ASN A 278 4.43 -16.52 -39.13
C ASN A 278 3.15 -16.56 -38.28
N LEU A 279 2.93 -15.56 -37.43
CA LEU A 279 1.68 -15.44 -36.67
C LEU A 279 0.45 -15.38 -37.59
N ARG A 280 0.48 -14.54 -38.63
CA ARG A 280 -0.63 -14.42 -39.59
C ARG A 280 -0.89 -15.73 -40.32
N GLN A 281 0.15 -16.46 -40.72
CA GLN A 281 0.03 -17.75 -41.40
C GLN A 281 -0.56 -18.82 -40.48
N ARG A 282 -0.03 -18.95 -39.25
CA ARG A 282 -0.49 -19.91 -38.23
C ARG A 282 -1.95 -19.68 -37.86
N TYR A 283 -2.35 -18.42 -37.76
CA TYR A 283 -3.69 -18.01 -37.34
C TYR A 283 -4.55 -17.46 -38.49
N SER A 284 -4.34 -17.95 -39.71
CA SER A 284 -5.01 -17.47 -40.94
C SER A 284 -6.54 -17.55 -40.90
N ARG A 285 -7.11 -18.50 -40.14
CA ARG A 285 -8.57 -18.70 -40.01
C ARG A 285 -9.24 -17.69 -39.07
N TYR A 286 -8.48 -16.91 -38.31
CA TYR A 286 -9.01 -15.99 -37.30
C TYR A 286 -9.20 -14.59 -37.87
N ARG A 287 -10.30 -14.37 -38.61
CA ARG A 287 -10.55 -13.11 -39.34
C ARG A 287 -10.39 -11.85 -38.47
N ALA A 288 -10.97 -11.82 -37.28
CA ALA A 288 -10.88 -10.67 -36.38
C ALA A 288 -9.42 -10.41 -35.91
N LEU A 289 -8.65 -11.46 -35.64
CA LEU A 289 -7.22 -11.34 -35.30
C LEU A 289 -6.41 -10.80 -36.49
N GLN A 290 -6.69 -11.29 -37.70
CA GLN A 290 -6.04 -10.80 -38.92
C GLN A 290 -6.32 -9.32 -39.16
N GLU A 291 -7.55 -8.85 -38.88
CA GLU A 291 -7.91 -7.44 -38.99
C GLU A 291 -7.13 -6.57 -37.99
N GLU A 292 -6.93 -7.02 -36.75
CA GLU A 292 -6.09 -6.30 -35.78
C GLU A 292 -4.61 -6.33 -36.18
N PHE A 293 -4.08 -7.47 -36.64
CA PHE A 293 -2.68 -7.57 -37.07
C PHE A 293 -2.36 -6.80 -38.35
N ARG A 294 -3.34 -6.52 -39.23
CA ARG A 294 -3.13 -5.66 -40.41
C ARG A 294 -2.87 -4.19 -40.05
N ARG A 295 -3.24 -3.77 -38.84
CA ARG A 295 -3.03 -2.40 -38.35
C ARG A 295 -1.65 -2.18 -37.72
N LEU A 296 -0.92 -3.27 -37.45
CA LEU A 296 0.45 -3.27 -36.95
C LEU A 296 1.43 -3.01 -38.09
#